data_AF-A0A915AUB5-F1
#
_entry.id   AF-A0A915AUB5-F1
#
_cell.length_a   1.000
_cell.length_b   1.000
_cell.length_c   1.000
_cell.angle_alpha   90.00
_cell.angle_beta   90.00
_cell.angle_gamma   90.00
#
_symmetry.space_group_name_H-M   'P 1'
#
loop_
_entity.id
_entity.type
_entity.pdbx_description
1 polymer ?
#
loop_
_entity_poly.entity_id
_entity_poly.type
_entity_poly.pdbx_seq_one_letter_code
_entity_poly.pdbx_strand_id
1 'polypeptide(L)'
;MRAVIQRVTKAAVFVDEHLISSIGRGICVLIGINRDDTDIDAEYIARKLLNIRLFVNDDTGKRWDKSVKDLNLEILCVSQFTLFGCLKGNKLDFHRSMRPEESPEFYERFIERLREAYIPDRIKDGKFGAYMNVQIENDGPVTILLDSKEKDG
;
A
#
# COMPACT_ATOMS: atom_id res chain seq x y z
N MET A 1 10.80 -3.39 -3.57
CA MET A 1 9.63 -2.58 -3.18
C MET A 1 8.92 -3.33 -2.09
N ARG A 2 8.56 -2.64 -1.01
CA ARG A 2 7.87 -3.25 0.13
C ARG A 2 6.46 -2.69 0.26
N ALA A 3 5.55 -3.53 0.71
CA ALA A 3 4.20 -3.11 1.06
C ALA A 3 3.79 -3.74 2.39
N VAL A 4 3.27 -2.90 3.30
CA VAL A 4 2.46 -3.37 4.45
C VAL A 4 1.02 -3.20 4.06
N ILE A 5 0.30 -4.32 3.92
CA ILE A 5 -1.11 -4.35 3.52
C ILE A 5 -1.94 -4.58 4.76
N GLN A 6 -2.92 -3.73 5.01
CA GLN A 6 -3.87 -3.86 6.10
C GLN A 6 -5.28 -3.93 5.53
N ARG A 7 -6.04 -4.97 5.89
CA ARG A 7 -7.46 -5.04 5.54
C ARG A 7 -8.22 -4.06 6.43
N VAL A 8 -9.11 -3.27 5.86
CA VAL A 8 -9.80 -2.21 6.61
C VAL A 8 -11.31 -2.20 6.39
N THR A 9 -12.05 -1.79 7.43
CA THR A 9 -13.45 -1.37 7.31
C THR A 9 -13.54 0.05 6.75
N LYS A 10 -12.56 0.90 7.08
CA LYS A 10 -12.32 2.24 6.51
C LYS A 10 -10.89 2.70 6.80
N ALA A 11 -10.39 3.62 5.98
CA ALA A 11 -9.14 4.32 6.24
C ALA A 11 -9.18 5.75 5.68
N ALA A 12 -8.39 6.65 6.27
CA ALA A 12 -8.36 8.05 5.87
C ALA A 12 -6.97 8.67 6.08
N VAL A 13 -6.66 9.69 5.30
CA VAL A 13 -5.44 10.49 5.40
C VAL A 13 -5.82 11.94 5.67
N PHE A 14 -5.18 12.52 6.68
CA PHE A 14 -5.31 13.94 7.04
C PHE A 14 -3.94 14.62 6.94
N VAL A 15 -3.92 15.86 6.45
CA VAL A 15 -2.76 16.77 6.44
C VAL A 15 -3.24 18.07 7.05
N ASP A 16 -2.52 18.57 8.05
CA ASP A 16 -2.90 19.77 8.81
C ASP A 16 -4.36 19.70 9.29
N GLU A 17 -4.78 18.53 9.81
CA GLU A 17 -6.15 18.22 10.28
C GLU A 17 -7.25 18.21 9.19
N HIS A 18 -6.91 18.47 7.93
CA HIS A 18 -7.85 18.43 6.81
C HIS A 18 -7.86 17.05 6.16
N LEU A 19 -9.06 16.49 5.95
CA LEU A 19 -9.23 15.26 5.19
C LEU A 19 -8.85 15.50 3.72
N ILE A 20 -7.87 14.76 3.22
CA ILE A 20 -7.51 14.77 1.79
C ILE A 20 -7.97 13.53 1.05
N SER A 21 -8.11 12.40 1.75
CA SER A 21 -8.40 11.13 1.11
C SER A 21 -8.99 10.14 2.10
N SER A 22 -9.95 9.33 1.65
CA SER A 22 -10.56 8.28 2.45
C SER A 22 -11.11 7.16 1.59
N ILE A 23 -11.16 5.97 2.19
CA ILE A 23 -11.80 4.78 1.65
C ILE A 23 -12.75 4.17 2.71
N GLY A 24 -13.77 3.48 2.24
CA GLY A 24 -14.56 2.51 3.01
C GLY A 24 -13.85 1.15 3.07
N ARG A 25 -14.64 0.07 2.95
CA ARG A 25 -14.13 -1.30 3.02
C ARG A 25 -13.09 -1.55 1.92
N GLY A 26 -11.93 -2.09 2.30
CA GLY A 26 -10.83 -2.24 1.36
C GLY A 26 -9.51 -2.61 2.00
N ILE A 27 -8.41 -2.12 1.41
CA ILE A 27 -7.07 -2.24 1.97
C ILE A 27 -6.38 -0.87 2.09
N CYS A 28 -5.74 -0.62 3.24
CA CYS A 28 -4.77 0.46 3.39
C CYS A 28 -3.37 -0.12 3.19
N VAL A 29 -2.56 0.51 2.36
CA VAL A 29 -1.26 -0.01 1.94
C VAL A 29 -0.17 1.04 2.18
N LEU A 30 0.75 0.72 3.07
CA LEU A 30 1.97 1.51 3.26
C LEU A 30 3.02 1.01 2.27
N ILE A 31 3.51 1.90 1.40
CA ILE A 31 4.37 1.57 0.26
C ILE A 31 5.78 2.11 0.49
N GLY A 32 6.75 1.21 0.61
CA GLY A 32 8.17 1.55 0.67
C GLY A 32 8.82 1.29 -0.68
N ILE A 33 9.63 2.24 -1.14
CA ILE A 33 10.41 2.11 -2.37
C ILE A 33 11.89 2.05 -2.00
N ASN A 34 12.58 1.00 -2.45
CA ASN A 34 14.00 0.80 -2.30
C ASN A 34 14.76 1.60 -3.37
N ARG A 35 15.98 2.06 -3.07
CA ARG A 35 16.83 2.74 -4.07
C ARG A 35 17.15 1.90 -5.31
N ASP A 36 17.10 0.57 -5.18
CA ASP A 36 17.40 -0.39 -6.24
C ASP A 36 16.10 -0.98 -6.84
N ASP A 37 14.95 -0.34 -6.60
CA ASP A 37 13.68 -0.73 -7.20
C ASP A 37 13.54 -0.27 -8.64
N THR A 38 12.90 -1.12 -9.43
CA THR A 38 12.65 -0.94 -10.85
C THR A 38 11.17 -1.08 -11.14
N ASP A 39 10.75 -0.80 -12.38
CA ASP A 39 9.36 -1.02 -12.80
C ASP A 39 8.87 -2.45 -12.62
N ILE A 40 9.78 -3.44 -12.67
CA ILE A 40 9.45 -4.85 -12.44
C ILE A 40 9.00 -5.07 -11.00
N ASP A 41 9.60 -4.34 -10.04
CA ASP A 41 9.23 -4.40 -8.63
C ASP A 41 7.85 -3.77 -8.40
N ALA A 42 7.61 -2.61 -9.03
CA ALA A 42 6.31 -1.91 -9.00
C ALA A 42 5.19 -2.76 -9.59
N GLU A 43 5.44 -3.37 -10.75
CA GLU A 43 4.50 -4.28 -11.43
C GLU A 43 4.16 -5.50 -10.56
N TYR A 44 5.18 -6.10 -9.94
CA TYR A 44 4.97 -7.23 -9.05
C TYR A 44 4.07 -6.86 -7.86
N ILE A 45 4.34 -5.74 -7.18
CA ILE A 45 3.56 -5.30 -6.03
C ILE A 45 2.14 -4.94 -6.47
N ALA A 46 1.96 -4.16 -7.53
CA ALA A 46 0.63 -3.78 -8.03
C ALA A 46 -0.24 -5.01 -8.33
N ARG A 47 0.32 -5.99 -9.05
CA ARG A 47 -0.35 -7.26 -9.33
C ARG A 47 -0.70 -8.02 -8.04
N LYS A 48 0.18 -8.05 -7.04
CA LYS A 48 -0.12 -8.74 -5.77
C LYS A 48 -1.22 -8.03 -4.99
N LEU A 49 -1.19 -6.70 -4.87
CA LEU A 49 -2.23 -5.93 -4.17
C LEU A 49 -3.63 -6.20 -4.73
N LEU A 50 -3.72 -6.25 -6.06
CA LEU A 50 -5.00 -6.46 -6.74
C LEU A 50 -5.53 -7.89 -6.63
N ASN A 51 -4.68 -8.89 -6.48
CA ASN A 51 -5.07 -10.31 -6.57
C ASN A 51 -4.95 -11.09 -5.25
N ILE A 52 -4.32 -10.52 -4.21
CA ILE A 52 -4.20 -11.18 -2.91
C ILE A 52 -5.58 -11.40 -2.30
N ARG A 53 -5.86 -12.63 -1.87
CA ARG A 53 -7.17 -13.03 -1.34
C ARG A 53 -7.25 -12.82 0.16
N LEU A 54 -7.75 -11.65 0.57
CA LEU A 54 -7.81 -11.22 1.96
C LEU A 54 -9.22 -11.23 2.56
N PHE A 55 -10.23 -11.38 1.72
CA PHE A 55 -11.63 -11.23 2.10
C PHE A 55 -12.36 -12.58 2.10
N VAL A 56 -13.40 -12.63 2.93
CA VAL A 56 -14.34 -13.75 2.97
C VAL A 56 -15.21 -13.69 1.71
N ASN A 57 -15.53 -14.85 1.18
CA ASN A 57 -16.56 -14.99 0.16
C ASN A 57 -17.93 -14.94 0.84
N ASP A 58 -18.66 -13.85 0.63
CA ASP A 58 -19.93 -13.58 1.33
C ASP A 58 -21.03 -14.62 0.99
N ASP A 59 -20.96 -15.28 -0.17
CA ASP A 59 -21.92 -16.32 -0.59
C ASP A 59 -21.66 -17.67 0.08
N THR A 60 -20.39 -18.03 0.28
CA THR A 60 -19.98 -19.37 0.76
C THR A 60 -19.43 -19.38 2.19
N GLY A 61 -19.16 -18.20 2.76
CA GLY A 61 -18.48 -18.04 4.05
C GLY A 61 -16.99 -18.43 4.03
N LYS A 62 -16.42 -18.80 2.87
CA LYS A 62 -15.03 -19.25 2.76
C LYS A 62 -14.07 -18.09 3.00
N ARG A 63 -13.16 -18.23 3.97
CA ARG A 63 -12.11 -17.25 4.27
C ARG A 63 -10.98 -17.29 3.22
N TRP A 64 -10.27 -16.18 3.05
CA TRP A 64 -9.09 -16.06 2.16
C TRP A 64 -9.40 -16.40 0.69
N ASP A 65 -10.57 -15.99 0.22
CA ASP A 65 -11.09 -16.44 -1.07
C ASP A 65 -11.22 -15.31 -2.09
N LYS A 66 -11.50 -14.09 -1.62
CA LYS A 66 -11.74 -12.92 -2.47
C LYS A 66 -10.66 -11.86 -2.30
N SER A 67 -10.26 -11.26 -3.41
CA SER A 67 -9.36 -10.11 -3.46
C SER A 67 -10.12 -8.79 -3.39
N VAL A 68 -9.39 -7.67 -3.31
CA VAL A 68 -9.97 -6.33 -3.38
C VAL A 68 -10.74 -6.13 -4.70
N LYS A 69 -10.22 -6.68 -5.81
CA LYS A 69 -10.88 -6.63 -7.12
C LYS A 69 -12.14 -7.46 -7.18
N ASP A 70 -12.12 -8.69 -6.63
CA ASP A 70 -13.27 -9.60 -6.71
C ASP A 70 -14.52 -9.04 -6.03
N LEU A 71 -14.33 -8.11 -5.10
CA LEU A 71 -15.39 -7.46 -4.33
C LEU A 71 -15.59 -5.98 -4.70
N ASN A 72 -14.92 -5.48 -5.74
CA ASN A 72 -14.96 -4.08 -6.16
C ASN A 72 -14.67 -3.07 -5.03
N LEU A 73 -13.75 -3.42 -4.14
CA LEU A 73 -13.38 -2.64 -2.95
C LEU A 73 -12.30 -1.60 -3.25
N GLU A 74 -11.98 -0.79 -2.24
CA GLU A 74 -11.08 0.36 -2.36
C GLU A 74 -9.67 0.07 -1.87
N ILE A 75 -8.70 0.85 -2.38
CA ILE A 75 -7.30 0.80 -1.99
C ILE A 75 -6.87 2.21 -1.62
N LEU A 76 -6.30 2.39 -0.43
CA LEU A 76 -5.63 3.61 -0.01
C LEU A 76 -4.13 3.36 0.06
N CYS A 77 -3.37 3.98 -0.83
CA CYS A 77 -1.91 3.89 -0.85
C CYS A 77 -1.30 5.08 -0.12
N VAL A 78 -0.29 4.84 0.72
CA VAL A 78 0.47 5.89 1.42
C VAL A 78 1.96 5.60 1.28
N SER A 79 2.74 6.59 0.82
CA SER A 79 4.20 6.50 0.75
C SER A 79 4.82 6.34 2.15
N GLN A 80 5.66 5.33 2.35
CA GLN A 80 6.24 4.96 3.65
C GLN A 80 7.69 4.49 3.52
N PHE A 81 8.63 5.44 3.37
CA PHE A 81 10.07 5.14 3.25
C PHE A 81 10.63 4.38 4.45
N THR A 82 10.02 4.54 5.64
CA THR A 82 10.49 3.89 6.88
C THR A 82 10.40 2.36 6.85
N LEU A 83 9.71 1.75 5.88
CA LEU A 83 9.72 0.29 5.67
C LEU A 83 11.11 -0.25 5.27
N PHE A 84 11.99 0.63 4.80
CA PHE A 84 13.41 0.35 4.54
C PHE A 84 14.34 0.90 5.64
N GLY A 85 13.78 1.29 6.79
CA GLY A 85 14.54 1.63 7.98
C GLY A 85 15.33 0.44 8.49
N CYS A 86 16.60 0.69 8.80
CA CYS A 86 17.51 -0.21 9.50
C CYS A 86 17.93 0.45 10.81
N LEU A 87 18.35 -0.36 11.77
CA LEU A 87 18.83 0.13 13.06
C LEU A 87 20.35 0.02 13.15
N LYS A 88 21.01 1.15 13.42
CA LYS A 88 22.41 1.21 13.87
C LYS A 88 22.39 1.45 15.38
N GLY A 89 22.36 0.38 16.16
CA GLY A 89 21.97 0.44 17.57
C GLY A 89 20.48 0.78 17.68
N ASN A 90 20.15 1.92 18.29
CA ASN A 90 18.76 2.44 18.35
C ASN A 90 18.49 3.57 17.34
N LYS A 91 19.50 3.99 16.57
CA LYS A 91 19.34 5.05 15.57
C LYS A 91 18.78 4.48 14.28
N LEU A 92 17.71 5.09 13.79
CA LEU A 92 17.14 4.79 12.47
C LEU A 92 18.07 5.28 11.37
N ASP A 93 18.28 4.41 10.39
CA ASP A 93 19.04 4.65 9.18
C ASP A 93 18.22 4.20 7.96
N PHE A 94 18.08 5.06 6.97
CA PHE A 94 17.21 4.83 5.82
C PHE A 94 17.95 4.70 4.49
N HIS A 95 19.26 4.36 4.51
CA HIS A 95 20.13 4.28 3.33
C HIS A 95 19.65 3.34 2.20
N ARG A 96 18.67 2.48 2.48
CA ARG A 96 18.05 1.55 1.51
C ARG A 96 16.85 2.14 0.79
N SER A 97 16.26 3.22 1.31
CA SER A 97 15.11 3.88 0.70
C SER A 97 15.55 4.61 -0.57
N MET A 98 14.66 4.67 -1.56
CA MET A 98 14.85 5.53 -2.72
C MET A 98 14.99 6.99 -2.28
N ARG A 99 15.80 7.75 -3.02
CA ARG A 99 16.11 9.13 -2.66
C ARG A 99 14.87 10.04 -2.80
N PRO A 100 14.76 11.11 -2.00
CA PRO A 100 13.63 12.04 -2.07
C PRO A 100 13.44 12.70 -3.44
N GLU A 101 14.50 12.82 -4.24
CA GLU A 101 14.44 13.43 -5.57
C GLU A 101 13.82 12.50 -6.62
N GLU A 102 13.95 11.18 -6.47
CA GLU A 102 13.49 10.16 -7.43
C GLU A 102 12.16 9.52 -7.01
N SER A 103 11.95 9.38 -5.70
CA SER A 103 10.81 8.66 -5.13
C SER A 103 9.42 9.24 -5.44
N PRO A 104 9.19 10.56 -5.59
CA PRO A 104 7.88 11.08 -5.95
C PRO A 104 7.43 10.60 -7.34
N GLU A 105 8.31 10.70 -8.34
CA GLU A 105 8.02 10.26 -9.71
C GLU A 105 7.79 8.74 -9.77
N PHE A 106 8.62 7.96 -9.07
CA PHE A 106 8.45 6.52 -9.01
C PHE A 106 7.12 6.13 -8.34
N TYR A 107 6.76 6.79 -7.24
CA TYR A 107 5.52 6.54 -6.52
C TYR A 107 4.30 6.90 -7.37
N GLU A 108 4.30 8.06 -8.03
CA GLU A 108 3.21 8.49 -8.91
C GLU A 108 2.97 7.47 -10.03
N ARG A 109 4.05 7.03 -10.70
CA ARG A 109 3.98 5.99 -11.74
C ARG A 109 3.45 4.66 -11.20
N PHE A 110 3.70 4.34 -9.93
CA PHE A 110 3.13 3.16 -9.28
C PHE A 110 1.62 3.32 -9.04
N ILE A 111 1.16 4.49 -8.60
CA ILE A 111 -0.27 4.78 -8.42
C ILE A 111 -1.01 4.75 -9.75
N GLU A 112 -0.48 5.38 -10.80
CA GLU A 112 -1.08 5.35 -12.14
C GLU A 112 -1.23 3.93 -12.67
N ARG A 113 -0.21 3.09 -12.50
CA ARG A 113 -0.29 1.67 -12.85
C ARG A 113 -1.42 0.93 -12.11
N LEU A 114 -1.64 1.24 -10.83
CA LEU A 114 -2.78 0.67 -10.08
C LEU A 114 -4.12 1.16 -10.63
N ARG A 115 -4.22 2.44 -11.00
CA ARG A 115 -5.41 3.04 -11.61
C ARG A 115 -5.72 2.38 -12.96
N GLU A 116 -4.72 2.18 -13.81
CA GLU A 116 -4.84 1.51 -15.12
C GLU A 116 -5.24 0.03 -15.00
N ALA A 117 -4.71 -0.69 -14.00
CA ALA A 117 -4.94 -2.11 -13.81
C ALA A 117 -6.25 -2.44 -13.05
N TYR A 118 -7.00 -1.43 -12.59
CA TYR A 118 -8.22 -1.59 -11.82
C TYR A 118 -9.25 -0.48 -12.15
N ILE A 119 -10.05 -0.06 -11.16
CA ILE A 119 -11.03 1.03 -11.30
C ILE A 119 -10.36 2.28 -10.73
N PRO A 120 -10.05 3.31 -11.56
CA PRO A 120 -9.31 4.49 -11.10
C PRO A 120 -9.89 5.15 -9.85
N ASP A 121 -11.23 5.27 -9.78
CA ASP A 121 -11.92 5.90 -8.64
C ASP A 121 -11.76 5.14 -7.31
N ARG A 122 -11.41 3.85 -7.37
CA ARG A 122 -11.19 2.99 -6.20
C ARG A 122 -9.74 3.03 -5.69
N ILE A 123 -8.83 3.67 -6.41
CA ILE A 123 -7.44 3.88 -5.99
C ILE A 123 -7.31 5.28 -5.41
N LYS A 124 -7.11 5.35 -4.10
CA LYS A 124 -6.88 6.57 -3.35
C LYS A 124 -5.44 6.65 -2.90
N ASP A 125 -4.92 7.86 -2.79
CA ASP A 125 -3.56 8.15 -2.36
C ASP A 125 -3.54 9.08 -1.13
N GLY A 126 -2.38 9.15 -0.48
CA GLY A 126 -2.04 10.23 0.44
C GLY A 126 -1.40 11.41 -0.28
N LYS A 127 -0.81 12.34 0.49
CA LYS A 127 -0.04 13.47 -0.05
C LYS A 127 1.44 13.20 0.13
N PHE A 128 2.14 12.83 -0.95
CA PHE A 128 3.57 12.50 -0.91
C PHE A 128 4.39 13.63 -0.27
N GLY A 129 5.31 13.28 0.62
CA GLY A 129 6.21 14.23 1.29
C GLY A 129 5.54 15.11 2.36
N ALA A 130 4.23 15.07 2.53
CA ALA A 130 3.55 15.76 3.61
C ALA A 130 3.60 14.96 4.92
N TYR A 131 3.57 15.65 6.06
CA TYR A 131 3.25 15.02 7.33
C TYR A 131 1.76 14.61 7.31
N MET A 132 1.51 13.32 7.47
CA MET A 132 0.18 12.74 7.35
C MET A 132 -0.23 12.07 8.67
N ASN A 133 -1.47 12.30 9.08
CA ASN A 133 -2.16 11.43 10.03
C ASN A 133 -2.95 10.39 9.23
N VAL A 134 -2.54 9.13 9.29
CA VAL A 134 -3.20 8.01 8.60
C VAL A 134 -4.05 7.25 9.61
N GLN A 135 -5.37 7.35 9.47
CA GLN A 135 -6.33 6.60 10.27
C GLN A 135 -6.61 5.26 9.59
N ILE A 136 -6.41 4.16 10.31
CA ILE A 136 -6.57 2.81 9.78
C ILE A 136 -7.47 2.01 10.74
N GLU A 137 -8.70 1.73 10.33
CA GLU A 137 -9.60 0.85 11.07
C GLU A 137 -9.43 -0.59 10.57
N ASN A 138 -8.54 -1.31 11.25
CA ASN A 138 -8.07 -2.63 10.83
C ASN A 138 -9.16 -3.70 11.03
N ASP A 139 -9.55 -4.40 9.96
CA ASP A 139 -10.57 -5.44 9.94
C ASP A 139 -9.91 -6.81 10.15
N GLY A 140 -9.99 -7.34 11.38
CA GLY A 140 -9.50 -8.68 11.74
C GLY A 140 -8.77 -8.73 13.08
N PRO A 141 -7.57 -8.12 13.20
CA PRO A 141 -6.81 -7.46 12.12
C PRO A 141 -6.16 -8.47 11.17
N VAL A 142 -6.02 -8.07 9.90
CA VAL A 142 -5.25 -8.79 8.88
C VAL A 142 -4.15 -7.87 8.38
N THR A 143 -2.89 -8.30 8.49
CA THR A 143 -1.73 -7.52 8.05
C THR A 143 -0.74 -8.42 7.33
N ILE A 144 -0.37 -8.05 6.11
CA ILE A 144 0.54 -8.83 5.24
C ILE A 144 1.72 -7.95 4.85
N LEU A 145 2.91 -8.53 4.91
CA LEU A 145 4.14 -7.95 4.39
C LEU A 145 4.41 -8.53 3.02
N LEU A 146 4.66 -7.69 2.03
CA LEU A 146 5.20 -8.09 0.73
C LEU A 146 6.53 -7.39 0.49
N ASP A 147 7.50 -8.13 -0.04
CA ASP A 147 8.73 -7.60 -0.59
C ASP A 147 8.93 -8.15 -2.01
N SER A 148 9.06 -7.28 -3.00
CA SER A 148 9.27 -7.69 -4.40
C SER A 148 10.60 -8.42 -4.63
N LYS A 149 11.56 -8.29 -3.70
CA LYS A 149 12.84 -9.00 -3.73
C LYS A 149 12.77 -10.38 -3.05
N GLU A 150 11.81 -10.59 -2.16
CA GLU A 150 11.53 -11.89 -1.52
C GLU A 150 10.33 -12.54 -2.21
N LYS A 151 10.55 -12.99 -3.46
CA LYS A 151 9.52 -13.69 -4.22
C LYS A 151 9.41 -15.12 -3.66
N ASP A 152 8.47 -15.34 -2.75
CA ASP A 152 8.06 -16.68 -2.37
C ASP A 152 7.38 -17.36 -3.57
N GLY A 153 8.09 -18.34 -4.17
CA GLY A 153 7.66 -19.15 -5.31
C GLY A 153 8.61 -19.10 -6.49
#